data_AF-A0A935DIE3-F1
#
_entry.id   AF-A0A935DIE3-F1
#
_cell.length_a   1.000
_cell.length_b   1.000
_cell.length_c   1.000
_cell.angle_alpha   90.00
_cell.angle_beta   90.00
_cell.angle_gamma   90.00
#
_symmetry.space_group_name_H-M   'P 1'
#
loop_
_entity.id
_entity.type
_entity.pdbx_description
1 polymer ?
#
loop_
_entity_poly.entity_id
_entity_poly.type
_entity_poly.pdbx_seq_one_letter_code
_entity_poly.pdbx_strand_id
1 'polypeptide(L)'
;MSDPGRRFSEAEVDAILKRAVARQEHGQSLSRAELADVLKQLNLDESVLDEAIEEQDAERAVAEETAAWKERRRRGVLGHAATFASVMTLLVAINLLATPHLLWFVWPLIGWGFGLFSDWRRYQQGPDPRELASFQRQEAERAKKAERKAEKEARKARKRDADEAVARASEELKDAVKVGVAGLLENVGRALRSAAEPEERAPPRARREPRSGVRVDVAPPVSDEDVEEDLAALRERVARKGERRE
;
A
#
# COMPACT_ATOMS: atom_id res chain seq x y z
N MET A 1 -13.29 54.66 -23.88
CA MET A 1 -13.05 55.36 -22.60
C MET A 1 -14.12 54.90 -21.63
N SER A 2 -13.75 54.17 -20.59
CA SER A 2 -14.69 53.68 -19.57
C SER A 2 -15.21 54.85 -18.73
N ASP A 3 -16.51 54.85 -18.42
CA ASP A 3 -17.14 55.84 -17.53
C ASP A 3 -16.64 55.67 -16.09
N PRO A 4 -15.93 56.66 -15.50
CA PRO A 4 -15.37 56.56 -14.15
C PRO A 4 -16.43 56.56 -13.04
N GLY A 5 -17.70 56.87 -13.34
CA GLY A 5 -18.81 56.82 -12.40
C GLY A 5 -19.56 55.48 -12.35
N ARG A 6 -19.20 54.50 -13.19
CA ARG A 6 -19.91 53.22 -13.27
C ARG A 6 -19.72 52.39 -11.99
N ARG A 7 -20.82 52.04 -11.34
CA ARG A 7 -20.84 51.03 -10.26
C ARG A 7 -20.95 49.64 -10.85
N PHE A 8 -20.23 48.69 -10.25
CA PHE A 8 -20.24 47.28 -10.67
C PHE A 8 -20.91 46.44 -9.58
N SER A 9 -21.72 45.46 -9.97
CA SER A 9 -22.23 44.47 -9.02
C SER A 9 -21.14 43.47 -8.63
N GLU A 10 -21.28 42.83 -7.48
CA GLU A 10 -20.34 41.80 -7.01
C GLU A 10 -20.09 40.70 -8.06
N ALA A 11 -21.16 40.19 -8.68
CA ALA A 11 -21.09 39.22 -9.78
C ALA A 11 -20.39 39.76 -11.04
N GLU A 12 -20.50 41.06 -11.32
CA GLU A 12 -19.78 41.68 -12.45
C GLU A 12 -18.29 41.82 -12.14
N VAL A 13 -17.95 42.20 -10.90
CA VAL A 13 -16.56 42.31 -10.43
C VAL A 13 -15.88 40.94 -10.51
N ASP A 14 -16.51 39.87 -10.00
CA ASP A 14 -15.99 38.51 -10.08
C ASP A 14 -15.76 38.08 -11.55
N ALA A 15 -16.75 38.27 -12.42
CA ALA A 15 -16.65 37.91 -13.83
C ALA A 15 -15.55 38.69 -14.57
N ILE A 16 -15.35 39.96 -14.23
CA ILE A 16 -14.29 40.80 -14.80
C ILE A 16 -12.92 40.34 -14.30
N LEU A 17 -12.76 40.09 -13.00
CA LEU A 17 -11.52 39.59 -12.40
C LEU A 17 -11.12 38.24 -12.99
N LYS A 18 -12.06 37.28 -13.03
CA LYS A 18 -11.83 35.95 -13.62
C LYS A 18 -11.37 36.05 -15.08
N ARG A 19 -11.95 36.95 -15.87
CA ARG A 19 -11.58 37.18 -17.27
C ARG A 19 -10.25 37.92 -17.42
N ALA A 20 -9.92 38.83 -16.51
CA ALA A 20 -8.65 39.55 -16.49
C ALA A 20 -7.48 38.61 -16.15
N VAL A 21 -7.64 37.76 -15.13
CA VAL A 21 -6.65 36.74 -14.74
C VAL A 21 -6.45 35.72 -15.85
N ALA A 22 -7.53 35.21 -16.46
CA ALA A 22 -7.44 34.25 -17.57
C ALA A 22 -6.75 34.80 -18.84
N ARG A 23 -6.57 36.12 -18.95
CA ARG A 23 -5.93 36.78 -20.09
C ARG A 23 -4.47 37.15 -19.84
N GLN A 24 -3.99 37.09 -18.60
CA GLN A 24 -2.56 37.21 -18.32
C GLN A 24 -1.85 35.93 -18.80
N GLU A 25 -0.78 36.07 -19.57
CA GLU A 25 0.01 34.96 -20.11
C GLU A 25 0.82 34.18 -19.05
N HIS A 26 0.67 34.50 -17.77
CA HIS A 26 1.09 33.64 -16.66
C HIS A 26 0.16 32.42 -16.57
N GLY A 27 0.21 31.55 -17.57
CA GLY A 27 -0.50 30.26 -17.61
C GLY A 27 0.10 29.20 -16.68
N GLN A 28 0.92 29.59 -15.71
CA GLN A 28 1.43 28.71 -14.68
C GLN A 28 0.53 28.85 -13.45
N SER A 29 -0.01 27.73 -12.98
CA SER A 29 -0.73 27.66 -11.71
C SER A 29 0.14 28.24 -10.60
N LEU A 30 -0.35 29.28 -9.92
CA LEU A 30 0.30 29.83 -8.74
C LEU A 30 0.41 28.75 -7.67
N SER A 31 1.60 28.61 -7.09
CA SER A 31 1.82 27.77 -5.92
C SER A 31 1.16 28.38 -4.68
N ARG A 32 0.82 27.55 -3.68
CA ARG A 32 0.28 28.02 -2.38
C ARG A 32 1.16 29.11 -1.77
N ALA A 33 2.49 28.96 -1.88
CA ALA A 33 3.45 29.92 -1.34
C ALA A 33 3.36 31.29 -2.02
N GLU A 34 3.21 31.32 -3.34
CA GLU A 34 3.03 32.58 -4.09
C GLU A 34 1.69 33.24 -3.76
N LEU A 35 0.64 32.43 -3.55
CA LEU A 35 -0.68 32.94 -3.18
C LEU A 35 -0.68 33.52 -1.75
N ALA A 36 0.02 32.88 -0.81
CA ALA A 36 0.27 33.38 0.54
C ALA A 36 1.01 34.73 0.52
N ASP A 37 2.02 34.88 -0.35
CA ASP A 37 2.75 36.13 -0.51
C ASP A 37 1.86 37.28 -1.04
N VAL A 38 0.91 36.98 -1.93
CA VAL A 38 -0.08 37.97 -2.42
C VAL A 38 -1.04 38.40 -1.30
N LEU A 39 -1.54 37.46 -0.51
CA LEU A 39 -2.42 37.75 0.62
C LEU A 39 -1.74 38.60 1.70
N LYS A 40 -0.47 38.29 1.96
CA LYS A 40 0.36 39.08 2.89
C LYS A 40 0.52 40.52 2.44
N GLN A 41 0.66 40.77 1.13
CA GLN A 41 0.70 42.13 0.58
C GLN A 41 -0.65 42.87 0.71
N LEU A 42 -1.75 42.12 0.68
CA LEU A 42 -3.11 42.64 0.91
C LEU A 42 -3.46 42.73 2.40
N ASN A 43 -2.53 42.38 3.29
CA ASN A 43 -2.70 42.42 4.74
C ASN A 43 -3.82 41.47 5.24
N LEU A 44 -4.04 40.36 4.52
CA LEU A 44 -4.98 39.29 4.84
C LEU A 44 -4.26 38.15 5.57
N ASP A 45 -4.97 37.45 6.47
CA ASP A 45 -4.42 36.35 7.25
C ASP A 45 -4.33 35.04 6.43
N GLU A 46 -3.26 34.27 6.64
CA GLU A 46 -3.05 32.97 5.98
C GLU A 46 -4.14 31.96 6.35
N SER A 47 -4.79 32.09 7.52
CA SER A 47 -5.89 31.21 7.91
C SER A 47 -7.09 31.30 6.95
N VAL A 48 -7.33 32.49 6.39
CA VAL A 48 -8.40 32.73 5.42
C VAL A 48 -8.08 32.07 4.08
N LEU A 49 -6.80 31.95 3.74
CA LEU A 49 -6.37 31.21 2.55
C LEU A 49 -6.64 29.72 2.69
N ASP A 50 -6.24 29.14 3.81
CA ASP A 50 -6.43 27.72 4.06
C ASP A 50 -7.91 27.36 4.10
N GLU A 51 -8.74 28.17 4.77
CA GLU A 51 -10.19 27.99 4.80
C GLU A 51 -10.82 28.09 3.39
N ALA A 52 -10.42 29.08 2.59
CA ALA A 52 -10.93 29.24 1.23
C ALA A 52 -10.46 28.14 0.26
N ILE A 53 -9.24 27.61 0.43
CA ILE A 53 -8.75 26.47 -0.35
C ILE A 53 -9.54 25.21 0.02
N GLU A 54 -9.75 24.96 1.31
CA GLU A 54 -10.54 23.81 1.77
C GLU A 54 -11.98 23.87 1.25
N GLU A 55 -12.62 25.04 1.30
CA GLU A 55 -13.96 25.26 0.75
C GLU A 55 -13.99 25.04 -0.77
N GLN A 56 -13.02 25.61 -1.50
CA GLN A 56 -12.92 25.45 -2.96
C GLN A 56 -12.65 24.00 -3.37
N ASP A 57 -11.79 23.28 -2.65
CA ASP A 57 -11.48 21.88 -2.93
C ASP A 57 -12.67 20.98 -2.60
N ALA A 58 -13.44 21.30 -1.56
CA ALA A 58 -14.69 20.62 -1.26
C ALA A 58 -15.73 20.85 -2.36
N GLU A 59 -15.91 22.08 -2.84
CA GLU A 59 -16.81 22.40 -3.95
C GLU A 59 -16.38 21.71 -5.26
N ARG A 60 -15.07 21.73 -5.57
CA ARG A 60 -14.50 21.06 -6.74
C ARG A 60 -14.68 19.55 -6.67
N ALA A 61 -14.46 18.93 -5.52
CA ALA A 61 -14.68 17.51 -5.33
C ALA A 61 -16.14 17.13 -5.64
N VAL A 62 -17.11 17.89 -5.13
CA VAL A 62 -18.54 17.69 -5.43
C VAL A 62 -18.84 17.91 -6.93
N ALA A 63 -18.27 18.95 -7.54
CA ALA A 63 -18.48 19.25 -8.95
C ALA A 63 -17.90 18.16 -9.88
N GLU A 64 -16.69 17.68 -9.60
CA GLU A 64 -16.05 16.59 -10.34
C GLU A 64 -16.83 15.28 -10.19
N GLU A 65 -17.31 14.97 -8.98
CA GLU A 65 -18.13 13.80 -8.72
C GLU A 65 -19.45 13.84 -9.49
N THR A 66 -20.15 14.97 -9.48
CA THR A 66 -21.40 15.13 -10.23
C THR A 66 -21.17 15.05 -11.74
N ALA A 67 -20.05 15.57 -12.24
CA ALA A 67 -19.67 15.46 -13.65
C ALA A 67 -19.36 14.01 -14.04
N ALA A 68 -18.59 13.30 -13.21
CA ALA A 68 -18.25 11.90 -13.41
C ALA A 68 -19.51 11.01 -13.38
N TRP A 69 -20.44 11.26 -12.45
CA TRP A 69 -21.73 10.57 -12.40
C TRP A 69 -22.55 10.81 -13.66
N LYS A 70 -22.67 12.07 -14.11
CA LYS A 70 -23.41 12.45 -15.32
C LYS A 70 -22.88 11.72 -16.54
N GLU A 71 -21.56 11.68 -16.73
CA GLU A 71 -20.94 11.02 -17.88
C GLU A 71 -21.17 9.50 -17.88
N ARG A 72 -21.02 8.84 -16.72
CA ARG A 72 -21.29 7.40 -16.59
C ARG A 72 -22.76 7.08 -16.86
N ARG A 73 -23.69 7.87 -16.31
CA ARG A 73 -25.14 7.64 -16.51
C ARG A 73 -25.55 7.93 -17.96
N ARG A 74 -24.99 8.97 -18.57
CA ARG A 74 -25.18 9.28 -20.00
C ARG A 74 -24.79 8.10 -20.88
N ARG A 75 -23.62 7.48 -20.64
CA ARG A 75 -23.20 6.27 -21.36
C ARG A 75 -24.15 5.09 -21.16
N GLY A 76 -24.63 4.89 -19.93
CA GLY A 76 -25.61 3.84 -19.63
C GLY A 76 -26.93 4.03 -20.38
N VAL A 77 -27.49 5.24 -20.36
CA VAL A 77 -28.74 5.57 -21.08
C VAL A 77 -28.54 5.50 -22.60
N LEU A 78 -27.42 6.01 -23.12
CA LEU A 78 -27.07 5.90 -24.54
C LEU A 78 -26.92 4.45 -25.00
N GLY A 79 -26.34 3.57 -24.16
CA GLY A 79 -26.22 2.15 -24.46
C GLY A 79 -27.59 1.47 -24.61
N HIS A 80 -28.49 1.66 -23.64
CA HIS A 80 -29.85 1.12 -23.72
C HIS A 80 -30.63 1.70 -24.91
N ALA A 81 -30.49 3.00 -25.16
CA ALA A 81 -31.12 3.65 -26.31
C ALA A 81 -30.58 3.12 -27.65
N ALA A 82 -29.27 2.84 -27.75
CA ALA A 82 -28.66 2.28 -28.96
C ALA A 82 -29.11 0.85 -29.23
N THR A 83 -29.21 0.01 -28.19
CA THR A 83 -29.76 -1.35 -28.32
C THR A 83 -31.23 -1.29 -28.72
N PHE A 84 -32.03 -0.44 -28.06
CA PHE A 84 -33.44 -0.25 -28.40
C PHE A 84 -33.61 0.21 -29.86
N ALA A 85 -32.84 1.21 -30.31
CA ALA A 85 -32.89 1.71 -31.68
C ALA A 85 -32.51 0.63 -32.69
N SER A 86 -31.46 -0.15 -32.41
CA SER A 86 -31.02 -1.26 -33.27
C SER A 86 -32.11 -2.33 -33.40
N VAL A 87 -32.70 -2.76 -32.27
CA VAL A 87 -33.77 -3.77 -32.25
C VAL A 87 -35.03 -3.25 -32.94
N MET A 88 -35.44 -2.00 -32.68
CA MET A 88 -36.61 -1.40 -33.34
C MET A 88 -36.41 -1.28 -34.85
N THR A 89 -35.22 -0.88 -35.30
CA THR A 89 -34.91 -0.79 -36.74
C THR A 89 -35.04 -2.16 -37.41
N LEU A 90 -34.51 -3.21 -36.77
CA LEU A 90 -34.64 -4.58 -37.25
C LEU A 90 -36.11 -5.05 -37.28
N LEU A 91 -36.87 -4.78 -36.23
CA LEU A 91 -38.29 -5.14 -36.15
C LEU A 91 -39.13 -4.44 -37.22
N VAL A 92 -38.88 -3.16 -37.46
CA VAL A 92 -39.55 -2.41 -38.53
C VAL A 92 -39.22 -3.03 -39.89
N ALA A 93 -37.95 -3.35 -40.15
CA ALA A 93 -37.56 -4.02 -41.39
C ALA A 93 -38.29 -5.37 -41.55
N ILE A 94 -38.26 -6.24 -40.53
CA ILE A 94 -38.94 -7.54 -40.58
C ILE A 94 -40.45 -7.35 -40.79
N ASN A 95 -41.07 -6.39 -40.12
CA ASN A 95 -42.51 -6.18 -40.25
C ASN A 95 -42.88 -5.73 -41.67
N LEU A 96 -42.12 -4.81 -42.26
CA LEU A 96 -42.34 -4.35 -43.63
C LEU A 96 -42.11 -5.46 -44.67
N LEU A 97 -41.16 -6.36 -44.43
CA LEU A 97 -40.88 -7.48 -45.32
C LEU A 97 -41.89 -8.64 -45.17
N ALA A 98 -42.28 -8.99 -43.94
CA ALA A 98 -43.11 -10.15 -43.69
C ALA A 98 -44.61 -9.86 -43.80
N THR A 99 -45.07 -8.73 -43.25
CA THR A 99 -46.49 -8.39 -43.10
C THR A 99 -46.70 -6.86 -43.13
N PRO A 100 -46.53 -6.21 -44.29
CA PRO A 100 -46.63 -4.75 -44.40
C PRO A 100 -48.04 -4.21 -44.06
N HIS A 101 -49.06 -5.06 -44.13
CA HIS A 101 -50.46 -4.69 -43.86
C HIS A 101 -50.79 -4.69 -42.36
N LEU A 102 -49.94 -5.27 -41.50
CA LEU A 102 -50.19 -5.41 -40.06
C LEU A 102 -48.96 -4.96 -39.27
N LEU A 103 -49.01 -3.76 -38.69
CA LEU A 103 -47.87 -3.15 -37.99
C LEU A 103 -47.68 -3.69 -36.57
N TRP A 104 -47.22 -4.94 -36.43
CA TRP A 104 -47.00 -5.58 -35.14
C TRP A 104 -45.82 -4.99 -34.35
N PHE A 105 -44.88 -4.29 -34.99
CA PHE A 105 -43.72 -3.66 -34.30
C PHE A 105 -44.14 -2.60 -33.27
N VAL A 106 -45.37 -2.07 -33.36
CA VAL A 106 -45.93 -1.07 -32.44
C VAL A 106 -46.06 -1.62 -31.01
N TRP A 107 -46.34 -2.93 -30.86
CA TRP A 107 -46.49 -3.55 -29.53
C TRP A 107 -45.16 -3.57 -28.74
N PRO A 108 -44.03 -4.04 -29.31
CA PRO A 108 -42.70 -3.85 -28.73
C PRO A 108 -42.33 -2.37 -28.52
N LEU A 109 -42.67 -1.50 -29.46
CA LEU A 109 -42.36 -0.06 -29.36
C LEU A 109 -43.02 0.57 -28.13
N ILE A 110 -44.30 0.29 -27.89
CA ILE A 110 -45.04 0.83 -26.74
C ILE A 110 -44.58 0.16 -25.44
N GLY A 111 -44.44 -1.17 -25.43
CA GLY A 111 -44.04 -1.92 -24.24
C GLY A 111 -42.64 -1.55 -23.76
N TRP A 112 -41.65 -1.50 -24.65
CA TRP A 112 -40.27 -1.19 -24.30
C TRP A 112 -39.97 0.30 -24.28
N GLY A 113 -40.69 1.12 -25.07
CA GLY A 113 -40.56 2.57 -25.06
C GLY A 113 -40.90 3.18 -23.69
N PHE A 114 -41.83 2.57 -22.95
CA PHE A 114 -42.14 2.97 -21.58
C PHE A 114 -40.97 2.76 -20.61
N GLY A 115 -40.21 1.67 -20.79
CA GLY A 115 -38.99 1.41 -20.02
C GLY A 115 -37.93 2.48 -20.26
N LEU A 116 -37.70 2.83 -21.53
CA LEU A 116 -36.74 3.87 -21.91
C LEU A 116 -37.16 5.27 -21.41
N PHE A 117 -38.46 5.58 -21.42
CA PHE A 117 -39.00 6.81 -20.85
C PHE A 117 -38.75 6.92 -19.35
N SER A 118 -38.82 5.80 -18.61
CA SER A 118 -38.52 5.78 -17.18
C SER A 118 -37.04 6.09 -16.89
N ASP A 119 -36.12 5.56 -17.70
CA ASP A 119 -34.69 5.85 -17.59
C ASP A 119 -34.35 7.29 -17.98
N TRP A 120 -34.99 7.81 -19.03
CA TRP A 120 -34.88 9.22 -19.44
C TRP A 120 -35.36 10.17 -18.33
N ARG A 121 -36.50 9.85 -17.70
CA ARG A 121 -37.05 10.65 -16.60
C ARG A 121 -36.10 10.70 -15.41
N ARG A 122 -35.45 9.56 -15.08
CA ARG A 122 -34.44 9.50 -14.02
C ARG A 122 -33.19 10.33 -14.37
N TYR A 123 -32.79 10.36 -15.64
CA TYR A 123 -31.68 11.22 -16.08
C TYR A 123 -31.99 12.72 -15.91
N GLN A 124 -33.23 13.16 -16.13
CA GLN A 124 -33.60 14.58 -15.93
C GLN A 124 -33.70 15.02 -14.46
N GLN A 125 -34.00 14.11 -13.53
CA GLN A 125 -34.19 14.46 -12.11
C GLN A 125 -32.87 14.73 -11.36
N GLY A 126 -31.72 14.48 -11.99
CA GLY A 126 -30.40 14.68 -11.38
C GLY A 126 -30.01 13.55 -10.42
N PRO A 127 -28.76 13.55 -9.94
CA PRO A 127 -28.27 12.54 -9.01
C PRO A 127 -28.95 12.68 -7.65
N ASP A 128 -29.48 11.57 -7.12
CA ASP A 128 -29.87 11.50 -5.72
C ASP A 128 -28.60 11.70 -4.84
N PRO A 129 -28.58 12.64 -3.88
CA PRO A 129 -27.46 12.84 -2.95
C PRO A 129 -26.99 11.54 -2.27
N ARG A 130 -27.89 10.57 -2.10
CA ARG A 130 -27.58 9.26 -1.52
C ARG A 130 -26.76 8.37 -2.45
N GLU A 131 -26.95 8.48 -3.77
CA GLU A 131 -26.17 7.72 -4.73
C GLU A 131 -24.71 8.20 -4.76
N LEU A 132 -24.48 9.51 -4.76
CA LEU A 132 -23.13 10.11 -4.71
C LEU A 132 -22.35 9.65 -3.47
N ALA A 133 -22.99 9.69 -2.29
CA ALA A 133 -22.39 9.21 -1.05
C ALA A 133 -22.07 7.69 -1.05
N SER A 134 -22.84 6.89 -1.78
CA SER A 134 -22.60 5.44 -1.89
C SER A 134 -21.35 5.11 -2.73
N PHE A 135 -21.04 5.95 -3.72
CA PHE A 135 -19.83 5.79 -4.54
C PHE A 135 -18.57 6.10 -3.74
N GLN A 136 -18.57 7.17 -2.94
CA GLN A 136 -17.46 7.48 -2.03
C GLN A 136 -17.19 6.33 -1.06
N ARG A 137 -18.25 5.77 -0.45
CA ARG A 137 -18.13 4.60 0.44
C ARG A 137 -17.54 3.40 -0.31
N GLN A 138 -17.94 3.18 -1.56
CA GLN A 138 -17.46 2.06 -2.35
C GLN A 138 -15.98 2.22 -2.73
N GLU A 139 -15.53 3.41 -3.12
CA GLU A 139 -14.13 3.67 -3.45
C GLU A 139 -13.24 3.61 -2.20
N ALA A 140 -13.69 4.18 -1.08
CA ALA A 140 -13.00 4.07 0.21
C ALA A 140 -12.88 2.60 0.67
N GLU A 141 -13.94 1.81 0.52
CA GLU A 141 -13.91 0.38 0.82
C GLU A 141 -12.99 -0.40 -0.13
N ARG A 142 -12.93 -0.03 -1.41
CA ARG A 142 -12.00 -0.63 -2.38
C ARG A 142 -10.55 -0.29 -2.04
N ALA A 143 -10.26 0.96 -1.67
CA ALA A 143 -8.94 1.39 -1.23
C ALA A 143 -8.51 0.63 0.03
N LYS A 144 -9.36 0.59 1.06
CA LYS A 144 -9.12 -0.21 2.29
C LYS A 144 -8.90 -1.68 1.98
N LYS A 145 -9.66 -2.27 1.04
CA LYS A 145 -9.46 -3.67 0.62
C LYS A 145 -8.14 -3.86 -0.13
N ALA A 146 -7.75 -2.91 -0.97
CA ALA A 146 -6.48 -2.93 -1.69
C ALA A 146 -5.29 -2.82 -0.71
N GLU A 147 -5.35 -1.91 0.26
CA GLU A 147 -4.36 -1.78 1.34
C GLU A 147 -4.26 -3.06 2.16
N ARG A 148 -5.39 -3.59 2.65
CA ARG A 148 -5.42 -4.86 3.39
C ARG A 148 -4.85 -6.02 2.57
N LYS A 149 -5.07 -6.02 1.25
CA LYS A 149 -4.53 -7.04 0.35
C LYS A 149 -3.01 -6.86 0.19
N ALA A 150 -2.56 -5.64 -0.03
CA ALA A 150 -1.13 -5.31 -0.14
C ALA A 150 -0.37 -5.63 1.16
N GLU A 151 -0.94 -5.32 2.32
CA GLU A 151 -0.36 -5.66 3.63
C GLU A 151 -0.24 -7.18 3.82
N LYS A 152 -1.29 -7.94 3.44
CA LYS A 152 -1.26 -9.40 3.49
C LYS A 152 -0.22 -9.99 2.55
N GLU A 153 -0.11 -9.44 1.34
CA GLU A 153 0.91 -9.86 0.35
C GLU A 153 2.31 -9.55 0.86
N ALA A 154 2.54 -8.36 1.43
CA ALA A 154 3.81 -7.98 2.05
C ALA A 154 4.16 -8.88 3.24
N ARG A 155 3.20 -9.18 4.13
CA ARG A 155 3.39 -10.10 5.25
C ARG A 155 3.72 -11.52 4.76
N LYS A 156 3.05 -11.98 3.70
CA LYS A 156 3.30 -13.30 3.10
C LYS A 156 4.68 -13.36 2.44
N ALA A 157 5.10 -12.30 1.75
CA ALA A 157 6.43 -12.18 1.18
C ALA A 157 7.50 -12.25 2.28
N ARG A 158 7.38 -11.41 3.32
CA ARG A 158 8.31 -11.41 4.47
C ARG A 158 8.41 -12.78 5.14
N LYS A 159 7.29 -13.50 5.28
CA LYS A 159 7.30 -14.85 5.86
C LYS A 159 8.06 -15.84 4.96
N ARG A 160 7.85 -15.79 3.65
CA ARG A 160 8.59 -16.63 2.68
C ARG A 160 10.08 -16.35 2.71
N ASP A 161 10.47 -15.08 2.73
CA ASP A 161 11.88 -14.68 2.79
C ASP A 161 12.54 -15.17 4.10
N ALA A 162 11.81 -15.11 5.23
CA ALA A 162 12.27 -15.63 6.50
C ALA A 162 12.39 -17.16 6.50
N ASP A 163 11.39 -17.88 5.98
CA ASP A 163 11.42 -19.34 5.86
C ASP A 163 12.59 -19.78 4.97
N GLU A 164 12.88 -19.04 3.89
CA GLU A 164 14.02 -19.30 2.99
C GLU A 164 15.36 -19.01 3.66
N ALA A 165 15.48 -17.91 4.42
CA ALA A 165 16.69 -17.59 5.19
C ALA A 165 17.00 -18.65 6.25
N VAL A 166 15.98 -19.15 6.95
CA VAL A 166 16.13 -20.25 7.92
C VAL A 166 16.58 -21.53 7.23
N ALA A 167 16.02 -21.87 6.06
CA ALA A 167 16.44 -23.04 5.30
C ALA A 167 17.90 -22.95 4.85
N ARG A 168 18.34 -21.79 4.35
CA ARG A 168 19.74 -21.55 3.97
C ARG A 168 20.69 -21.68 5.16
N ALA A 169 20.36 -21.05 6.29
CA ALA A 169 21.17 -21.13 7.51
C ALA A 169 21.28 -22.57 8.03
N SER A 170 20.23 -23.38 7.89
CA SER A 170 20.26 -24.81 8.27
C SER A 170 21.21 -25.62 7.41
N GLU A 171 21.29 -25.38 6.10
CA GLU A 171 22.24 -26.09 5.22
C GLU A 171 23.68 -25.62 5.45
N GLU A 172 23.91 -24.31 5.64
CA GLU A 172 25.23 -23.79 6.01
C GLU A 172 25.74 -24.38 7.34
N LEU A 173 24.86 -24.45 8.35
CA LEU A 173 25.21 -25.06 9.63
C LEU A 173 25.55 -26.55 9.48
N LYS A 174 24.75 -27.28 8.71
CA LYS A 174 24.97 -28.72 8.45
C LYS A 174 26.32 -28.96 7.77
N ASP A 175 26.71 -28.12 6.82
CA ASP A 175 27.99 -28.24 6.15
C ASP A 175 29.16 -27.83 7.07
N ALA A 176 29.00 -26.76 7.85
CA ALA A 176 29.98 -26.36 8.86
C ALA A 176 30.19 -27.46 9.92
N VAL A 177 29.10 -28.10 10.37
CA VAL A 177 29.15 -29.21 11.34
C VAL A 177 29.88 -30.42 10.74
N LYS A 178 29.60 -30.81 9.50
CA LYS A 178 30.33 -31.93 8.84
C LYS A 178 31.83 -31.65 8.77
N VAL A 179 32.21 -30.45 8.35
CA VAL A 179 33.63 -30.05 8.22
C VAL A 179 34.30 -29.99 9.60
N GLY A 180 33.63 -29.43 10.61
CA GLY A 180 34.13 -29.36 11.98
C GLY A 180 34.32 -30.73 12.61
N VAL A 181 33.35 -31.64 12.46
CA VAL A 181 33.46 -33.02 12.96
C VAL A 181 34.58 -33.78 12.26
N ALA A 182 34.71 -33.65 10.94
CA ALA A 182 35.80 -34.28 10.19
C ALA A 182 37.17 -33.78 10.66
N GLY A 183 37.33 -32.46 10.86
CA GLY A 183 38.57 -31.86 11.35
C GLY A 183 38.93 -32.31 12.77
N LEU A 184 37.95 -32.47 13.66
CA LEU A 184 38.17 -32.99 15.02
C LEU A 184 38.65 -34.44 15.00
N LEU A 185 37.98 -35.30 14.22
CA LEU A 185 38.36 -36.72 14.12
C LEU A 185 39.78 -36.89 13.55
N GLU A 186 40.15 -36.08 12.57
CA GLU A 186 41.50 -36.13 12.00
C GLU A 186 42.58 -35.65 12.99
N ASN A 187 42.29 -34.64 13.79
CA ASN A 187 43.23 -34.15 14.80
C ASN A 187 43.44 -35.17 15.93
N VAL A 188 42.37 -35.84 16.37
CA VAL A 188 42.45 -36.95 17.35
C VAL A 188 43.25 -38.11 16.77
N GLY A 189 43.01 -38.49 15.51
CA GLY A 189 43.78 -39.53 14.84
C GLY A 189 45.27 -39.21 14.72
N ARG A 190 45.62 -37.94 14.49
CA ARG A 190 47.01 -37.47 14.46
C ARG A 190 47.67 -37.56 15.84
N ALA A 191 46.98 -37.12 16.89
CA ALA A 191 47.49 -37.17 18.26
C ALA A 191 47.76 -38.62 18.73
N LEU A 192 46.89 -39.56 18.36
CA LEU A 192 47.07 -40.98 18.64
C LEU A 192 48.26 -41.57 17.88
N ARG A 193 48.50 -41.15 16.63
CA ARG A 193 49.63 -41.62 15.81
C ARG A 193 50.97 -41.09 16.33
N SER A 194 51.02 -39.81 16.74
CA SER A 194 52.22 -39.23 17.36
C SER A 194 52.56 -39.87 18.72
N ALA A 195 51.58 -40.43 19.43
CA ALA A 195 51.80 -41.14 20.68
C ALA A 195 52.29 -42.60 20.48
N ALA A 196 52.27 -43.11 19.25
CA ALA A 196 52.54 -44.52 18.94
C ALA A 196 53.95 -44.79 18.36
N GLU A 197 54.80 -43.77 18.21
CA GLU A 197 56.20 -43.96 17.79
C GLU A 197 57.15 -43.83 18.99
N PRO A 198 57.73 -44.94 19.50
CA PRO A 198 58.89 -44.89 20.36
C PRO A 198 60.18 -44.84 19.53
N GLU A 199 60.93 -43.77 19.75
CA GLU A 199 62.25 -43.44 19.19
C GLU A 199 63.33 -44.49 19.56
N GLU A 200 64.00 -45.07 18.56
CA GLU A 200 65.11 -46.01 18.73
C GLU A 200 66.50 -45.30 18.70
N ARG A 201 67.27 -45.51 19.78
CA ARG A 201 68.75 -45.40 20.00
C ARG A 201 69.43 -44.04 20.32
N ALA A 202 70.01 -44.02 21.54
CA ALA A 202 70.86 -43.01 22.19
C ALA A 202 72.36 -43.05 21.80
N PRO A 203 73.18 -42.09 22.29
CA PRO A 203 74.20 -42.45 23.29
C PRO A 203 74.33 -41.46 24.48
N PRO A 204 75.08 -41.81 25.55
CA PRO A 204 74.90 -41.24 26.87
C PRO A 204 75.88 -40.09 27.15
N ARG A 205 75.46 -39.11 27.96
CA ARG A 205 76.18 -38.64 29.17
C ARG A 205 75.63 -37.33 29.76
N ALA A 206 75.68 -37.34 31.09
CA ALA A 206 76.04 -36.23 31.98
C ALA A 206 75.04 -35.09 32.24
N ARG A 207 74.23 -35.31 33.28
CA ARG A 207 74.17 -34.50 34.52
C ARG A 207 74.38 -32.98 34.36
N ARG A 208 73.29 -32.20 34.44
CA ARG A 208 73.18 -30.94 35.22
C ARG A 208 71.74 -30.69 35.69
N GLU A 209 71.56 -30.59 37.01
CA GLU A 209 70.41 -29.97 37.69
C GLU A 209 70.49 -28.43 37.60
N PRO A 210 69.63 -27.65 38.30
CA PRO A 210 68.16 -27.65 38.38
C PRO A 210 67.59 -26.25 38.00
N ARG A 211 66.26 -26.13 37.76
CA ARG A 211 65.34 -25.13 38.37
C ARG A 211 64.17 -24.71 37.48
N SER A 212 63.06 -24.44 38.20
CA SER A 212 61.91 -23.60 37.85
C SER A 212 60.92 -24.26 36.87
N GLY A 213 59.75 -24.75 37.28
CA GLY A 213 58.80 -24.15 38.21
C GLY A 213 57.68 -23.51 37.40
N VAL A 214 56.67 -24.29 37.01
CA VAL A 214 55.33 -23.79 36.64
C VAL A 214 54.31 -24.74 37.27
N ARG A 215 53.56 -24.22 38.23
CA ARG A 215 52.42 -24.88 38.87
C ARG A 215 51.23 -24.68 37.95
N VAL A 216 50.56 -25.75 37.53
CA VAL A 216 49.23 -25.66 36.90
C VAL A 216 48.23 -26.04 37.98
N ASP A 217 47.51 -25.04 38.48
CA ASP A 217 46.38 -25.24 39.38
C ASP A 217 45.24 -25.91 38.60
N VAL A 218 44.88 -27.11 39.04
CA VAL A 218 43.66 -27.79 38.60
C VAL A 218 42.53 -27.28 39.49
N ALA A 219 41.58 -26.56 38.89
CA ALA A 219 40.37 -26.11 39.58
C ALA A 219 39.58 -27.32 40.11
N PRO A 220 39.01 -27.26 41.33
CA PRO A 220 38.27 -28.37 41.90
C PRO A 220 36.97 -28.64 41.12
N PRO A 221 36.43 -29.88 41.19
CA PRO A 221 35.15 -30.20 40.59
C PRO A 221 34.03 -29.37 41.24
N VAL A 222 33.22 -28.75 40.40
CA VAL A 222 32.08 -27.91 40.77
C VAL A 222 31.10 -28.76 41.58
N SER A 223 30.65 -28.25 42.74
CA SER A 223 29.77 -28.99 43.66
C SER A 223 28.32 -28.84 43.22
N ASP A 224 27.47 -29.83 43.50
CA ASP A 224 26.07 -29.85 43.05
C ASP A 224 25.24 -28.62 43.53
N GLU A 225 25.67 -27.94 44.60
CA GLU A 225 25.06 -26.67 45.08
C GLU A 225 25.28 -25.50 44.10
N ASP A 226 26.45 -25.41 43.45
CA ASP A 226 26.75 -24.32 42.50
C ASP A 226 25.89 -24.43 41.23
N VAL A 227 25.51 -25.65 40.86
CA VAL A 227 24.65 -25.93 39.69
C VAL A 227 23.20 -25.55 39.97
N GLU A 228 22.71 -25.75 41.20
CA GLU A 228 21.37 -25.32 41.59
C GLU A 228 21.23 -23.80 41.64
N GLU A 229 22.27 -23.09 42.10
CA GLU A 229 22.27 -21.63 42.15
C GLU A 229 22.27 -21.01 40.75
N ASP A 230 23.05 -21.58 39.81
CA ASP A 230 23.05 -21.16 38.41
C ASP A 230 21.73 -21.49 37.68
N LEU A 231 21.09 -22.62 38.01
CA LEU A 231 19.77 -22.97 37.47
C LEU A 231 18.66 -22.06 38.02
N ALA A 232 18.76 -21.64 39.30
CA ALA A 232 17.86 -20.67 39.89
C ALA A 232 17.99 -19.30 39.22
N ALA A 233 19.22 -18.83 38.98
CA ALA A 233 19.50 -17.58 38.27
C ALA A 233 18.99 -17.60 36.82
N LEU A 234 19.05 -18.76 36.15
CA LEU A 234 18.49 -18.94 34.80
C LEU A 234 16.95 -18.89 34.78
N ARG A 235 16.29 -19.51 35.76
CA ARG A 235 14.82 -19.48 35.88
C ARG A 235 14.30 -18.06 36.12
N GLU A 236 15.00 -17.28 36.95
CA GLU A 236 14.62 -15.89 37.22
C GLU A 236 14.78 -15.00 35.98
N ARG A 237 15.85 -15.21 35.18
CA ARG A 237 16.05 -14.49 33.91
C ARG A 237 15.01 -14.83 32.85
N VAL A 238 14.52 -16.08 32.81
CA VAL A 238 13.45 -16.50 31.90
C VAL A 238 12.10 -15.88 32.32
N ALA A 239 11.81 -15.82 33.62
CA ALA A 239 10.60 -15.16 34.13
C ALA A 239 10.55 -13.67 33.77
N ARG A 240 11.65 -12.92 33.98
CA ARG A 240 11.72 -11.48 33.59
C ARG A 240 11.65 -11.23 32.09
N LYS A 241 11.93 -12.24 31.26
CA LYS A 241 11.85 -12.14 29.78
C LYS A 241 10.43 -12.38 29.27
N GLY A 242 9.55 -13.00 30.07
CA GLY A 242 8.12 -13.17 29.79
C GLY A 242 7.31 -11.88 29.97
N GLU A 243 7.59 -11.10 31.03
CA GLU A 243 6.84 -9.88 31.36
C GLU A 243 7.13 -8.66 30.45
N ARG A 244 8.16 -8.71 29.58
CA ARG A 244 8.44 -7.63 28.61
C ARG A 244 7.77 -7.83 27.25
N ARG A 245 6.85 -8.80 27.12
CA ARG A 245 6.16 -9.13 25.86
C ARG A 245 4.63 -9.07 25.92
N GLU A 246 4.06 -8.55 27.00
CA GLU A 246 2.67 -8.05 27.06
C GLU A 246 2.67 -6.52 27.11
#